data_AF-A0A099VG10-F1
#
_entry.id   AF-A0A099VG10-F1
#
_cell.length_a   1.000
_cell.length_b   1.000
_cell.length_c   1.000
_cell.angle_alpha   90.00
_cell.angle_beta   90.00
_cell.angle_gamma   90.00
#
_symmetry.space_group_name_H-M   'P 1'
#
loop_
_entity.id
_entity.type
_entity.pdbx_description
1 polymer ?
#
loop_
_entity_poly.entity_id
_entity_poly.type
_entity_poly.pdbx_seq_one_letter_code
_entity_poly.pdbx_strand_id
1 'polypeptide(L)'
;MEKVADYALYVDYGIFGFLVFLSLLVIAIGIERLWFYSIIRLDDYCDKRELELDLHKRLTLVATIGSNAPYIGLLGTVIGIMLTFVSIGANSMLDTKGIMVGLAMALRATALGLVVAIPSIVFYNLLVRKAEVILTNWDIFTNPSANTKNNPRLDYREDLTSNQLREDKRPKPYSYTTDSNLKDRIHKAKRIEIKNNMKTYKDSTQTTNIMDSNQKE
;
A
#
# COMPACT_ATOMS: atom_id res chain seq x y z
N MET A 1 3.27 -44.92 -10.60
CA MET A 1 3.58 -44.98 -9.15
C MET A 1 4.75 -44.05 -8.85
N GLU A 2 5.98 -44.39 -9.29
CA GLU A 2 7.20 -43.60 -9.04
C GLU A 2 7.10 -42.14 -9.53
N LYS A 3 6.68 -41.92 -10.78
CA LYS A 3 6.54 -40.57 -11.33
C LYS A 3 5.62 -39.63 -10.54
N VAL A 4 4.50 -40.12 -10.01
CA VAL A 4 3.52 -39.27 -9.28
C VAL A 4 4.10 -38.81 -7.94
N ALA A 5 4.81 -39.70 -7.24
CA ALA A 5 5.51 -39.38 -6.01
C ALA A 5 6.64 -38.38 -6.26
N ASP A 6 7.39 -38.54 -7.36
CA ASP A 6 8.44 -37.59 -7.74
C ASP A 6 7.86 -36.20 -8.00
N TYR A 7 6.74 -36.10 -8.74
CA TYR A 7 6.08 -34.81 -9.00
C TYR A 7 5.63 -34.11 -7.72
N ALA A 8 5.12 -34.85 -6.73
CA ALA A 8 4.74 -34.27 -5.45
C ALA A 8 5.93 -33.69 -4.69
N LEU A 9 7.06 -34.39 -4.68
CA LEU A 9 8.28 -33.87 -4.09
C LEU A 9 8.76 -32.60 -4.80
N TYR A 10 8.81 -32.58 -6.13
CA TYR A 10 9.25 -31.40 -6.88
C TYR A 10 8.36 -30.17 -6.61
N VAL A 11 7.05 -30.37 -6.53
CA VAL A 11 6.11 -29.30 -6.21
C VAL A 11 6.34 -28.79 -4.79
N ASP A 12 6.43 -29.67 -3.80
CA ASP A 12 6.64 -29.29 -2.39
C ASP A 12 7.95 -28.50 -2.22
N TYR A 13 9.04 -28.98 -2.82
CA TYR A 13 10.32 -28.26 -2.82
C TYR A 13 10.25 -26.93 -3.57
N GLY A 14 9.51 -26.86 -4.69
CA GLY A 14 9.31 -25.63 -5.44
C GLY A 14 8.62 -24.55 -4.61
N ILE A 15 7.55 -24.91 -3.91
CA ILE A 15 6.75 -23.98 -3.09
C ILE A 15 7.56 -23.52 -1.87
N PHE A 16 8.20 -24.46 -1.15
CA PHE A 16 9.02 -24.10 0.00
C PHE A 16 10.24 -23.27 -0.40
N GLY A 17 10.92 -23.64 -1.48
CA GLY A 17 12.04 -22.88 -2.03
C GLY A 17 11.64 -21.46 -2.42
N PHE A 18 10.48 -21.30 -3.07
CA PHE A 18 9.96 -20.00 -3.43
C PHE A 18 9.58 -19.15 -2.21
N LEU A 19 8.92 -19.72 -1.20
CA LEU A 19 8.59 -19.01 0.04
C LEU A 19 9.85 -18.58 0.81
N VAL A 20 10.87 -19.44 0.89
CA VAL A 20 12.16 -19.10 1.51
C VAL A 20 12.85 -17.99 0.73
N PHE A 21 12.84 -18.04 -0.60
CA PHE A 21 13.40 -16.98 -1.43
C PHE A 21 12.69 -15.63 -1.19
N LEU A 22 11.36 -15.62 -1.15
CA LEU A 22 10.59 -14.41 -0.83
C LEU A 22 10.90 -13.88 0.56
N SER A 23 11.05 -14.77 1.55
CA SER A 23 11.44 -14.39 2.91
C SER A 23 12.80 -13.70 2.96
N LEU A 24 13.80 -14.27 2.29
CA LEU A 24 15.14 -13.68 2.20
C LEU A 24 15.11 -12.32 1.50
N LEU A 25 14.33 -12.20 0.42
CA LEU A 25 14.19 -10.95 -0.32
C LEU A 25 13.58 -9.84 0.55
N VAL A 26 12.53 -10.15 1.31
CA VAL A 26 11.91 -9.19 2.25
C VAL A 26 12.90 -8.75 3.32
N ILE A 27 13.64 -9.67 3.92
CA ILE A 27 14.63 -9.35 4.95
C ILE A 27 15.75 -8.49 4.36
N ALA A 28 16.25 -8.83 3.17
CA ALA A 28 17.30 -8.07 2.49
C ALA A 28 16.86 -6.62 2.21
N ILE A 29 15.65 -6.43 1.64
CA ILE A 29 15.10 -5.09 1.40
C ILE A 29 14.85 -4.36 2.73
N GLY A 30 14.31 -5.04 3.75
CA GLY A 30 14.06 -4.46 5.06
C GLY A 30 15.32 -3.91 5.70
N ILE A 31 16.43 -4.65 5.65
CA ILE A 31 17.72 -4.23 6.19
C ILE A 31 18.31 -3.07 5.39
N GLU A 32 18.36 -3.18 4.05
CA GLU A 32 18.81 -2.09 3.15
C GLU A 32 18.08 -0.79 3.49
N ARG A 33 16.77 -0.87 3.71
CA ARG A 33 15.91 0.28 3.93
C ARG A 33 16.01 0.87 5.33
N LEU A 34 16.09 0.04 6.36
CA LEU A 34 16.31 0.51 7.73
C LEU A 34 17.64 1.25 7.86
N TRP A 35 18.66 0.76 7.16
CA TRP A 35 19.96 1.42 7.12
C TRP A 35 19.91 2.74 6.34
N PHE A 36 19.24 2.75 5.17
CA PHE A 36 19.04 3.95 4.36
C PHE A 36 18.37 5.07 5.16
N TYR A 37 17.28 4.81 5.88
CA TYR A 37 16.59 5.82 6.70
C TYR A 37 17.45 6.41 7.83
N SER A 38 18.52 5.73 8.22
CA SER A 38 19.42 6.22 9.27
C SER A 38 20.57 7.07 8.70
N ILE A 39 20.76 7.09 7.38
CA ILE A 39 21.87 7.78 6.69
C ILE A 39 21.43 9.03 5.91
N ILE A 40 20.14 9.18 5.59
CA ILE A 40 19.64 10.29 4.78
C ILE A 40 19.82 11.64 5.49
N ARG A 41 20.38 12.62 4.77
CA ARG A 41 20.36 14.04 5.15
C ARG A 41 19.22 14.72 4.41
N LEU A 42 18.38 15.45 5.14
CA LEU A 42 17.19 16.11 4.59
C LEU A 42 17.56 17.32 3.69
N ASP A 43 18.79 17.80 3.80
CA ASP A 43 19.28 19.03 3.16
C ASP A 43 19.60 18.88 1.66
N ASP A 44 19.67 17.66 1.14
CA ASP A 44 20.04 17.38 -0.25
C ASP A 44 18.85 17.45 -1.23
N TYR A 45 17.61 17.52 -0.73
CA TYR A 45 16.39 17.42 -1.56
C TYR A 45 15.70 18.79 -1.72
N CYS A 46 15.59 19.26 -2.97
CA CYS A 46 14.95 20.53 -3.31
C CYS A 46 13.45 20.41 -3.61
N ASP A 47 12.97 19.20 -4.00
CA ASP A 47 11.56 18.90 -4.25
C ASP A 47 11.05 17.78 -3.33
N LYS A 48 9.89 18.00 -2.72
CA LYS A 48 9.18 17.03 -1.88
C LYS A 48 8.92 15.71 -2.60
N ARG A 49 8.59 15.79 -3.88
CA ARG A 49 8.20 14.62 -4.70
C ARG A 49 9.39 13.70 -4.92
N GLU A 50 10.58 14.25 -5.07
CA GLU A 50 11.81 13.48 -5.22
C GLU A 50 12.14 12.71 -3.95
N LEU A 51 12.05 13.38 -2.80
CA LEU A 51 12.20 12.74 -1.49
C LEU A 51 11.17 11.63 -1.28
N GLU A 52 9.89 11.86 -1.61
CA GLU A 52 8.82 10.88 -1.50
C GLU A 52 9.06 9.65 -2.39
N LEU A 53 9.43 9.86 -3.66
CA LEU A 53 9.76 8.79 -4.60
C LEU A 53 10.92 7.93 -4.08
N ASP A 54 11.97 8.59 -3.59
CA ASP A 54 13.12 7.90 -3.02
C ASP A 54 12.69 7.09 -1.81
N LEU A 55 11.95 7.66 -0.87
CA LEU A 55 11.48 7.00 0.36
C LEU A 55 10.64 5.76 0.09
N HIS A 56 9.70 5.85 -0.85
CA HIS A 56 8.77 4.77 -1.19
C HIS A 56 9.36 3.70 -2.12
N LYS A 57 10.58 3.91 -2.65
CA LYS A 57 11.23 2.94 -3.52
C LYS A 57 11.36 1.57 -2.84
N ARG A 58 11.00 0.51 -3.56
CA ARG A 58 10.98 -0.90 -3.11
C ARG A 58 9.97 -1.24 -1.99
N LEU A 59 9.28 -0.28 -1.36
CA LEU A 59 8.26 -0.59 -0.34
C LEU A 59 7.07 -1.35 -0.95
N THR A 60 6.69 -1.02 -2.18
CA THR A 60 5.62 -1.73 -2.90
C THR A 60 5.93 -3.21 -3.06
N LEU A 61 7.19 -3.59 -3.30
CA LEU A 61 7.59 -5.00 -3.41
C LEU A 61 7.37 -5.75 -2.10
N VAL A 62 7.76 -5.16 -0.97
CA VAL A 62 7.54 -5.76 0.36
C VAL A 62 6.04 -5.92 0.64
N ALA A 63 5.24 -4.91 0.28
CA ALA A 63 3.78 -4.96 0.41
C ALA A 63 3.17 -6.10 -0.43
N THR A 64 3.58 -6.21 -1.69
CA THR A 64 3.11 -7.26 -2.60
C THR A 64 3.49 -8.64 -2.10
N ILE A 65 4.70 -8.83 -1.57
CA ILE A 65 5.12 -10.12 -1.02
C ILE A 65 4.30 -10.45 0.24
N GLY A 66 4.13 -9.49 1.14
CA GLY A 66 3.34 -9.67 2.35
C GLY A 66 1.89 -10.05 2.09
N SER A 67 1.24 -9.46 1.07
CA SER A 67 -0.13 -9.79 0.72
C SER A 67 -0.28 -11.09 -0.07
N ASN A 68 0.73 -11.50 -0.85
CA ASN A 68 0.64 -12.68 -1.71
C ASN A 68 1.25 -13.97 -1.12
N ALA A 69 2.17 -13.86 -0.15
CA ALA A 69 2.77 -15.02 0.53
C ALA A 69 1.74 -16.02 1.12
N PRO A 70 0.63 -15.59 1.76
CA PRO A 70 -0.40 -16.51 2.25
C PRO A 70 -1.06 -17.30 1.12
N TYR A 71 -1.31 -16.66 -0.03
CA TYR A 71 -1.95 -17.30 -1.17
C TYR A 71 -1.05 -18.35 -1.82
N ILE A 72 0.28 -18.14 -1.80
CA ILE A 72 1.26 -19.14 -2.24
C ILE A 72 1.23 -20.36 -1.31
N GLY A 73 1.12 -20.16 0.01
CA GLY A 73 0.97 -21.25 0.97
C GLY A 73 -0.34 -22.03 0.78
N LEU A 74 -1.44 -21.31 0.57
CA LEU A 74 -2.74 -21.90 0.27
C LEU A 74 -2.71 -22.71 -1.03
N LEU A 75 -2.11 -22.17 -2.09
CA LEU A 75 -1.89 -22.91 -3.35
C LEU A 75 -1.16 -24.23 -3.07
N GLY A 76 -0.13 -24.21 -2.23
CA GLY A 76 0.58 -25.43 -1.82
C GLY A 76 -0.30 -26.45 -1.11
N THR A 77 -1.18 -26.01 -0.20
CA THR A 77 -2.14 -26.94 0.40
C THR A 77 -3.06 -27.60 -0.63
N VAL A 78 -3.59 -26.82 -1.57
CA VAL A 78 -4.51 -27.33 -2.59
C VAL A 78 -3.82 -28.36 -3.48
N ILE A 79 -2.60 -28.05 -3.95
CA ILE A 79 -1.84 -28.98 -4.80
C ILE A 79 -1.42 -30.23 -4.01
N GLY A 80 -0.95 -30.09 -2.77
CA GLY A 80 -0.55 -31.23 -1.93
C GLY A 80 -1.71 -32.19 -1.61
N ILE A 81 -2.88 -31.66 -1.27
CA ILE A 81 -4.09 -32.46 -1.06
C ILE A 81 -4.52 -33.15 -2.36
N MET A 82 -4.50 -32.42 -3.48
CA MET A 82 -4.83 -32.98 -4.80
C MET A 82 -3.90 -34.15 -5.16
N LEU A 83 -2.58 -33.99 -5.01
CA LEU A 83 -1.61 -35.05 -5.31
C LEU A 83 -1.75 -36.26 -4.37
N THR A 84 -2.15 -36.02 -3.12
CA THR A 84 -2.48 -37.10 -2.18
C THR A 84 -3.69 -37.91 -2.67
N PHE A 85 -4.76 -37.24 -3.12
CA PHE A 85 -5.94 -37.94 -3.68
C PHE A 85 -5.63 -38.67 -4.99
N VAL A 86 -4.81 -38.10 -5.88
CA VAL A 86 -4.35 -38.78 -7.10
C VAL A 86 -3.58 -40.06 -6.75
N SER A 87 -2.74 -40.01 -5.71
CA SER A 87 -1.99 -41.18 -5.24
C SER A 87 -2.93 -42.27 -4.71
N ILE A 88 -3.99 -41.90 -3.99
CA ILE A 88 -5.02 -42.85 -3.53
C ILE A 88 -5.72 -43.51 -4.72
N GLY A 89 -6.12 -42.73 -5.74
CA GLY A 89 -6.80 -43.25 -6.92
C GLY A 89 -5.93 -44.14 -7.82
N ALA A 90 -4.61 -43.96 -7.78
CA ALA A 90 -3.65 -44.78 -8.54
C ALA A 90 -3.26 -46.08 -7.82
N ASN A 91 -3.43 -46.16 -6.50
CA ASN A 91 -3.02 -47.31 -5.70
C ASN A 91 -4.18 -48.28 -5.46
N SER A 92 -3.96 -49.57 -5.73
CA SER A 92 -4.96 -50.62 -5.45
C SER A 92 -5.10 -50.93 -3.95
N MET A 93 -4.07 -50.63 -3.15
CA MET A 93 -4.08 -50.77 -1.69
C MET A 93 -3.98 -49.41 -1.02
N LEU A 94 -4.76 -49.19 0.03
CA LEU A 94 -4.75 -47.95 0.80
C LEU A 94 -3.51 -47.90 1.70
N ASP A 95 -2.54 -47.04 1.36
CA ASP A 95 -1.42 -46.69 2.24
C ASP A 95 -1.77 -45.47 3.10
N THR A 96 -2.35 -45.72 4.27
CA THR A 96 -2.76 -44.67 5.22
C THR A 96 -1.59 -43.79 5.67
N LYS A 97 -0.39 -44.37 5.81
CA LYS A 97 0.78 -43.61 6.28
C LYS A 97 1.21 -42.57 5.26
N GLY A 98 1.31 -42.95 3.99
CA GLY A 98 1.64 -42.02 2.90
C GLY A 98 0.64 -40.86 2.79
N ILE A 99 -0.65 -41.14 2.95
CA ILE A 99 -1.72 -40.13 2.94
C ILE A 99 -1.51 -39.11 4.07
N MET A 100 -1.27 -39.57 5.29
CA MET A 100 -1.05 -38.69 6.44
C MET A 100 0.16 -37.78 6.24
N VAL A 101 1.24 -38.30 5.65
CA VAL A 101 2.44 -37.52 5.35
C VAL A 101 2.18 -36.45 4.28
N GLY A 102 1.47 -36.80 3.19
CA GLY A 102 1.12 -35.85 2.12
C GLY A 102 0.26 -34.69 2.63
N LEU A 103 -0.75 -34.99 3.46
CA LEU A 103 -1.58 -33.97 4.09
C LEU A 103 -0.78 -33.09 5.07
N ALA A 104 0.15 -33.67 5.82
CA ALA A 104 1.02 -32.90 6.72
C ALA A 104 1.93 -31.92 5.94
N MET A 105 2.50 -32.34 4.81
CA MET A 105 3.31 -31.46 3.95
C MET A 105 2.48 -30.32 3.36
N ALA A 106 1.26 -30.61 2.91
CA ALA A 106 0.32 -29.60 2.47
C ALA A 106 0.11 -28.54 3.57
N LEU A 107 -0.24 -28.95 4.79
CA LEU A 107 -0.46 -28.02 5.92
C LEU A 107 0.78 -27.18 6.27
N ARG A 108 1.98 -27.77 6.15
CA ARG A 108 3.24 -27.05 6.34
C ARG A 108 3.41 -25.90 5.36
N ALA A 109 2.94 -26.03 4.11
CA ALA A 109 3.02 -24.98 3.10
C ALA A 109 2.27 -23.70 3.52
N THR A 110 1.05 -23.84 4.05
CA THR A 110 0.29 -22.70 4.56
C THR A 110 0.93 -22.09 5.79
N ALA A 111 1.43 -22.91 6.71
CA ALA A 111 2.15 -22.40 7.89
C ALA A 111 3.37 -21.56 7.47
N LEU A 112 4.16 -22.02 6.50
CA LEU A 112 5.29 -21.26 5.97
C LEU A 112 4.84 -19.97 5.26
N GLY A 113 3.77 -20.02 4.46
CA GLY A 113 3.21 -18.83 3.82
C GLY A 113 2.85 -17.73 4.81
N LEU A 114 2.23 -18.10 5.94
CA LEU A 114 1.91 -17.17 7.03
C LEU A 114 3.16 -16.66 7.75
N VAL A 115 4.13 -17.53 8.02
CA VAL A 115 5.42 -17.15 8.63
C VAL A 115 6.17 -16.13 7.79
N VAL A 116 6.03 -16.16 6.46
CA VAL A 116 6.61 -15.14 5.57
C VAL A 116 5.76 -13.88 5.53
N ALA A 117 4.43 -14.00 5.47
CA ALA A 117 3.51 -12.88 5.30
C ALA A 117 3.52 -11.91 6.50
N ILE A 118 3.44 -12.45 7.72
CA ILE A 118 3.34 -11.66 8.95
C ILE A 118 4.51 -10.68 9.10
N PRO A 119 5.79 -11.11 9.09
CA PRO A 119 6.91 -10.20 9.21
C PRO A 119 6.99 -9.24 8.02
N SER A 120 6.63 -9.68 6.81
CA SER A 120 6.64 -8.81 5.62
C SER A 120 5.71 -7.61 5.79
N ILE A 121 4.48 -7.84 6.26
CA ILE A 121 3.50 -6.77 6.48
C ILE A 121 3.94 -5.86 7.63
N VAL A 122 4.49 -6.42 8.70
CA VAL A 122 5.04 -5.62 9.82
C VAL A 122 6.17 -4.71 9.33
N PHE A 123 7.13 -5.23 8.57
CA PHE A 123 8.21 -4.43 7.99
C PHE A 123 7.66 -3.33 7.08
N TYR A 124 6.74 -3.65 6.18
CA TYR A 124 6.13 -2.66 5.30
C TYR A 124 5.50 -1.51 6.08
N ASN A 125 4.66 -1.81 7.08
CA ASN A 125 3.98 -0.79 7.88
C ASN A 125 4.97 0.10 8.65
N LEU A 126 6.03 -0.47 9.21
CA LEU A 126 7.08 0.29 9.91
C LEU A 126 7.85 1.21 8.96
N LEU A 127 8.20 0.72 7.77
CA LEU A 127 8.95 1.48 6.76
C LEU A 127 8.11 2.62 6.18
N VAL A 128 6.83 2.38 5.90
CA VAL A 128 5.88 3.42 5.46
C VAL A 128 5.75 4.50 6.53
N ARG A 129 5.55 4.09 7.79
CA ARG A 129 5.40 5.06 8.88
C ARG A 129 6.66 5.91 9.06
N LYS A 130 7.84 5.31 8.97
CA LYS A 130 9.12 6.05 9.01
C LYS A 130 9.25 7.01 7.83
N ALA A 131 8.86 6.59 6.63
CA ALA A 131 8.87 7.44 5.44
C ALA A 131 7.99 8.69 5.63
N GLU A 132 6.74 8.50 6.06
CA GLU A 132 5.82 9.62 6.33
C GLU A 132 6.36 10.61 7.36
N VAL A 133 6.99 10.12 8.44
CA VAL A 133 7.56 10.98 9.48
C VAL A 133 8.70 11.82 8.92
N ILE A 134 9.60 11.23 8.13
CA ILE A 134 10.71 11.96 7.48
C ILE A 134 10.16 13.02 6.51
N LEU A 135 9.17 12.66 5.69
CA LEU A 135 8.53 13.56 4.73
C LEU A 135 7.82 14.72 5.45
N THR A 136 7.15 14.44 6.55
CA THR A 136 6.48 15.46 7.38
C THR A 136 7.50 16.40 8.02
N ASN A 137 8.62 15.88 8.52
CA ASN A 137 9.68 16.71 9.08
C ASN A 137 10.27 17.65 8.02
N TRP A 138 10.57 17.14 6.82
CA TRP A 138 11.04 17.96 5.70
C TRP A 138 10.04 19.08 5.32
N ASP A 139 8.74 18.78 5.32
CA ASP A 139 7.67 19.74 5.04
C ASP A 139 7.60 20.86 6.09
N ILE A 140 7.77 20.52 7.39
CA ILE A 140 7.81 21.50 8.49
C ILE A 140 9.02 22.42 8.36
N PHE A 141 10.20 21.89 8.02
CA PHE A 141 11.41 22.69 7.82
C PHE A 141 11.30 23.63 6.61
N THR A 142 10.71 23.15 5.51
CA THR A 142 10.59 23.93 4.27
C THR A 142 9.45 24.95 4.32
N ASN A 143 8.34 24.61 4.98
CA ASN A 143 7.11 25.42 5.04
C ASN A 143 6.58 25.57 6.48
N PRO A 144 7.28 26.34 7.35
CA PRO A 144 6.85 26.50 8.74
C PRO A 144 5.51 27.26 8.82
N SER A 145 4.48 26.61 9.37
CA SER A 145 3.19 27.26 9.67
C SER A 145 3.37 28.36 10.72
N ALA A 146 2.58 29.45 10.64
CA ALA A 146 2.64 30.57 11.58
C ALA A 146 2.45 30.17 13.05
N ASN A 147 1.77 29.04 13.31
CA ASN A 147 1.56 28.48 14.65
C ASN A 147 2.74 27.62 15.16
N THR A 148 3.73 27.34 14.33
CA THR A 148 4.94 26.57 14.69
C THR A 148 5.86 27.33 15.63
N LYS A 149 5.87 28.66 15.56
CA LYS A 149 6.76 29.55 16.34
C LYS A 149 6.58 29.44 17.86
N ASN A 150 5.47 28.87 18.32
CA ASN A 150 5.10 28.82 19.74
C ASN A 150 5.24 27.40 20.33
N ASN A 151 5.85 26.45 19.62
CA ASN A 151 5.97 25.06 20.03
C ASN A 151 7.36 24.75 20.62
N PRO A 152 7.49 24.49 21.94
CA PRO A 152 8.79 24.25 22.59
C PRO A 152 9.55 23.01 22.11
N ARG A 153 8.85 22.06 21.46
CA ARG A 153 9.47 20.86 20.85
C ARG A 153 10.19 21.15 19.53
N LEU A 154 9.99 22.34 18.97
CA LEU A 154 10.48 22.78 17.66
C LEU A 154 11.36 24.04 17.82
N ASP A 155 12.04 24.18 18.97
CA ASP A 155 12.89 25.34 19.28
C ASP A 155 14.07 25.42 18.29
N TYR A 156 13.79 26.12 17.20
CA TYR A 156 14.73 26.50 16.19
C TYR A 156 15.61 27.57 16.83
N ARG A 157 16.80 27.18 17.28
CA ARG A 157 17.83 28.13 17.70
C ARG A 157 18.13 29.04 16.50
N GLU A 158 17.49 30.20 16.46
CA GLU A 158 17.85 31.32 15.60
C GLU A 158 19.30 31.70 15.92
N ASP A 159 20.22 31.38 15.02
CA ASP A 159 21.50 32.06 14.97
C ASP A 159 21.27 33.44 14.35
N LEU A 160 20.99 34.41 15.23
CA LEU A 160 20.96 35.83 14.92
C LEU A 160 22.28 36.24 14.25
N THR A 161 22.28 36.53 12.96
CA THR A 161 22.79 37.82 12.43
C THR A 161 22.51 38.00 10.93
N SER A 162 21.82 39.09 10.63
CA SER A 162 22.00 39.88 9.40
C SER A 162 22.02 39.13 8.05
N ASN A 163 20.85 38.92 7.46
CA ASN A 163 20.71 39.09 6.01
C ASN A 163 19.31 39.63 5.69
N GLN A 164 19.24 40.96 5.79
CA GLN A 164 18.22 41.79 5.17
C GLN A 164 18.00 41.39 3.70
N LEU A 165 16.73 41.29 3.30
CA LEU A 165 16.23 41.64 1.96
C LEU A 165 17.01 41.08 0.76
N ARG A 166 17.18 39.76 0.66
CA ARG A 166 17.21 39.13 -0.66
C ARG A 166 15.77 38.79 -1.01
N GLU A 167 15.16 39.60 -1.88
CA GLU A 167 13.86 39.29 -2.46
C GLU A 167 13.95 37.90 -3.11
N ASP A 168 13.33 36.93 -2.44
CA ASP A 168 13.38 35.53 -2.82
C ASP A 168 12.57 35.34 -4.10
N LYS A 169 13.27 35.27 -5.24
CA LYS A 169 12.67 35.00 -6.57
C LYS A 169 12.35 33.52 -6.78
N ARG A 170 12.51 32.66 -5.77
CA ARG A 170 12.08 31.27 -5.89
C ARG A 170 10.55 31.22 -5.93
N PRO A 171 9.96 30.39 -6.82
CA PRO A 171 8.51 30.22 -6.83
C PRO A 171 8.07 29.75 -5.44
N LYS A 172 7.07 30.45 -4.88
CA LYS A 172 6.56 30.16 -3.54
C LYS A 172 6.20 28.66 -3.47
N PRO A 173 6.68 27.92 -2.45
CA PRO A 173 6.38 26.51 -2.31
C PRO A 173 4.86 26.32 -2.21
N TYR A 174 4.36 25.24 -2.81
CA TYR A 174 2.93 24.93 -2.90
C TYR A 174 2.22 25.19 -1.57
N SER A 175 1.36 26.21 -1.56
CA SER A 175 0.47 26.44 -0.44
C SER A 175 -0.58 25.34 -0.45
N TYR A 176 -0.53 24.41 0.52
CA TYR A 176 -1.77 23.81 0.97
C TYR A 176 -2.52 24.92 1.70
N THR A 177 -3.39 25.60 0.96
CA THR A 177 -4.38 26.45 1.60
C THR A 177 -5.25 25.50 2.40
N THR A 178 -5.07 25.43 3.72
CA THR A 178 -6.18 25.10 4.59
C THR A 178 -7.11 26.31 4.51
N ASP A 179 -7.78 26.46 3.36
CA ASP A 179 -8.81 27.46 3.15
C ASP A 179 -9.90 27.07 4.15
N SER A 180 -9.95 27.79 5.26
CA SER A 180 -10.92 27.58 6.34
C SER A 180 -12.35 27.69 5.80
N ASN A 181 -12.54 28.34 4.65
CA ASN A 181 -13.79 28.46 3.92
C ASN A 181 -13.94 27.43 2.79
N LEU A 182 -12.98 26.52 2.56
CA LEU A 182 -13.06 25.51 1.49
C LEU A 182 -14.24 24.57 1.71
N LYS A 183 -14.49 24.14 2.96
CA LYS A 183 -15.69 23.38 3.31
C LYS A 183 -16.95 24.16 2.95
N ASP A 184 -17.01 25.44 3.28
CA ASP A 184 -18.18 26.28 3.02
C ASP A 184 -18.39 26.54 1.53
N ARG A 185 -17.31 26.68 0.76
CA ARG A 185 -17.33 26.84 -0.70
C ARG A 185 -17.71 25.55 -1.41
N ILE A 186 -17.24 24.39 -0.95
CA ILE A 186 -17.65 23.08 -1.47
C ILE A 186 -19.14 22.87 -1.19
N HIS A 187 -19.61 23.17 0.03
CA HIS A 187 -21.03 23.09 0.36
C HIS A 187 -21.89 24.07 -0.46
N LYS A 188 -21.40 25.29 -0.69
CA LYS A 188 -22.09 26.30 -1.52
C LYS A 188 -22.15 25.88 -2.99
N ALA A 189 -21.05 25.39 -3.55
CA ALA A 189 -20.97 24.88 -4.92
C ALA A 189 -21.92 23.69 -5.11
N LYS A 190 -21.90 22.72 -4.17
CA LYS A 190 -22.79 21.56 -4.18
C LYS A 190 -24.28 21.96 -4.07
N ARG A 191 -24.62 22.99 -3.28
CA ARG A 191 -25.99 23.53 -3.24
C ARG A 191 -26.43 24.16 -4.57
N ILE A 192 -25.53 24.87 -5.25
CA ILE A 192 -25.84 25.50 -6.55
C ILE A 192 -26.03 24.42 -7.62
N GLU A 193 -25.19 23.39 -7.61
CA GLU A 193 -25.30 22.26 -8.53
C GLU A 193 -26.62 21.49 -8.34
N ILE A 194 -27.01 21.18 -7.10
CA ILE A 194 -28.30 20.55 -6.79
C ILE A 194 -29.46 21.44 -7.26
N LYS A 195 -29.38 22.76 -7.03
CA LYS A 195 -30.44 23.70 -7.45
C LYS A 195 -30.57 23.77 -8.97
N ASN A 196 -29.46 23.72 -9.70
CA ASN A 196 -29.45 23.70 -11.15
C ASN A 196 -30.00 22.38 -11.71
N ASN A 197 -29.56 21.24 -11.17
CA ASN A 197 -30.06 19.93 -11.57
C ASN A 197 -31.57 19.79 -11.30
N MET A 198 -32.06 20.36 -10.20
CA MET A 198 -33.48 20.38 -9.88
C MET A 198 -34.29 21.33 -10.77
N LYS A 199 -33.68 22.40 -11.29
CA LYS A 199 -34.30 23.28 -12.29
C LYS A 199 -34.38 22.57 -13.65
N THR A 200 -33.30 21.91 -14.08
CA THR A 200 -33.28 21.09 -15.30
C THR A 200 -34.31 19.96 -15.24
N TYR A 201 -34.46 19.31 -14.07
CA TYR A 201 -35.51 18.31 -13.88
C TYR A 201 -36.91 18.91 -14.04
N LYS A 202 -37.18 20.07 -13.41
CA LYS A 202 -38.48 20.76 -13.54
C LYS A 202 -38.79 21.20 -14.97
N ASP A 203 -37.81 21.75 -15.68
CA ASP A 203 -37.96 22.20 -17.07
C ASP A 203 -38.21 21.02 -18.02
N SER A 204 -37.57 19.87 -17.77
CA SER A 204 -37.83 18.63 -18.51
C SER A 204 -39.26 18.13 -18.29
N THR A 205 -39.76 18.10 -17.04
CA THR A 205 -41.14 17.67 -16.74
C THR A 205 -42.21 18.63 -17.27
N GLN A 206 -41.92 19.94 -17.40
CA GLN A 206 -42.85 20.88 -18.03
C GLN A 206 -42.93 20.68 -19.54
N THR A 207 -41.82 20.35 -20.20
CA THR A 207 -41.80 20.11 -21.65
C THR A 207 -42.51 18.79 -22.00
N THR A 208 -42.40 17.76 -21.16
CA THR A 208 -43.13 16.50 -21.34
C THR A 208 -44.64 16.69 -21.18
N ASN A 209 -45.09 17.47 -20.18
CA ASN A 209 -46.53 17.73 -19.97
C ASN A 209 -47.18 18.58 -21.08
N ILE A 210 -46.42 19.44 -21.78
CA ILE A 210 -46.92 20.23 -22.91
C ILE A 210 -46.99 19.40 -24.20
N MET A 211 -46.11 18.39 -24.35
CA MET A 211 -46.19 17.45 -25.49
C MET A 211 -47.35 16.47 -25.35
N ASP A 212 -47.66 16.00 -24.13
CA ASP A 212 -48.81 15.13 -23.88
C ASP A 212 -50.17 15.85 -23.98
N SER A 213 -50.23 17.17 -23.75
CA SER A 213 -51.48 17.94 -23.92
C SER A 213 -51.82 18.26 -25.37
N ASN A 214 -50.82 18.39 -26.25
CA ASN A 214 -51.02 18.69 -27.68
C ASN A 214 -51.27 17.44 -28.55
N GLN A 215 -51.23 16.24 -27.98
CA GLN A 215 -51.63 14.99 -28.66
C GLN A 215 -53.07 14.54 -28.34
N LYS A 216 -53.83 15.34 -27.58
CA LYS A 216 -55.20 15.01 -27.13
C LYS A 216 -56.30 15.97 -27.62
N GLU A 217 -55.98 16.91 -28.50
CA GLU A 217 -56.96 17.64 -29.34
C GLU A 217 -56.86 17.16 -30.79
#